data_AF-A0A2V6J2Z3-F1
#
_entry.id   AF-A0A2V6J2Z3-F1
#
_cell.length_a   1.000
_cell.length_b   1.000
_cell.length_c   1.000
_cell.angle_alpha   90.00
_cell.angle_beta   90.00
_cell.angle_gamma   90.00
#
_symmetry.space_group_name_H-M   'P 1'
#
loop_
_entity.id
_entity.type
_entity.pdbx_description
1 polymer ?
#
loop_
_entity_poly.entity_id
_entity_poly.type
_entity_poly.pdbx_seq_one_letter_code
_entity_poly.pdbx_strand_id
1 'polypeptide(L)'
;MLLVIGRFFIPFAILLLQGIKKKPHQLCIVAGWVMLMQALDMYIIVLPSLHGTGVHLSVWDFLCPIAIGCSLAFLYLRLIGKTSTFPVRDPRLVESLRLRN
;
A
#
# COMPACT_ATOMS: atom_id res chain seq x y z
N MET A 1 -7.61 -7.64 18.25
CA MET A 1 -8.13 -8.76 17.43
C MET A 1 -8.45 -8.33 15.99
N LEU A 2 -9.13 -7.19 15.79
CA LEU A 2 -9.46 -6.69 14.45
C LEU A 2 -8.24 -6.55 13.52
N LEU A 3 -7.14 -5.94 13.98
CA LEU A 3 -5.92 -5.80 13.18
C LEU A 3 -5.27 -7.15 12.85
N VAL A 4 -5.26 -8.09 13.79
CA VAL A 4 -4.69 -9.42 13.56
C VAL A 4 -5.44 -10.13 12.42
N ILE A 5 -6.77 -10.09 12.43
CA ILE A 5 -7.57 -10.72 11.39
C ILE A 5 -7.48 -9.92 10.08
N GLY A 6 -7.67 -8.61 10.15
CA GLY A 6 -7.77 -7.73 8.98
C GLY A 6 -6.45 -7.52 8.24
N ARG A 7 -5.35 -7.30 8.96
CA ARG A 7 -4.03 -7.01 8.39
C ARG A 7 -3.26 -8.27 8.00
N PHE A 8 -3.42 -9.35 8.76
CA PHE A 8 -2.64 -10.58 8.55
C PHE A 8 -3.48 -11.68 7.91
N PHE A 9 -4.53 -12.18 8.57
CA PHE A 9 -5.24 -13.37 8.09
C PHE A 9 -5.94 -13.18 6.74
N ILE A 10 -6.62 -12.03 6.54
CA ILE A 10 -7.34 -11.77 5.28
C ILE A 10 -6.39 -11.69 4.08
N PRO A 11 -5.35 -10.81 4.06
CA PRO A 11 -4.39 -10.78 2.96
C PRO A 11 -3.65 -12.10 2.79
N PHE A 12 -3.29 -12.77 3.89
CA PHE A 12 -2.59 -14.04 3.83
C PHE A 12 -3.42 -15.12 3.13
N ALA A 13 -4.68 -15.31 3.54
CA ALA A 13 -5.55 -16.30 2.93
C ALA A 13 -5.80 -16.01 1.44
N ILE A 14 -6.04 -14.74 1.10
CA ILE A 14 -6.26 -14.32 -0.30
C ILE A 14 -4.99 -14.52 -1.13
N LEU A 15 -3.83 -14.11 -0.62
CA LEU A 15 -2.55 -14.26 -1.30
C LEU A 15 -2.04 -15.70 -1.28
N LEU A 16 -2.60 -16.62 -0.52
CA LEU A 16 -2.20 -18.03 -0.59
C LEU A 16 -2.60 -18.66 -1.94
N LEU A 17 -3.68 -18.17 -2.55
CA LEU A 17 -4.14 -18.65 -3.85
C LEU A 17 -3.24 -18.15 -4.98
N GLN A 18 -2.61 -19.09 -5.70
CA GLN A 18 -1.75 -18.78 -6.85
C GLN A 18 -2.50 -18.00 -7.96
N GLY A 19 -3.78 -18.30 -8.17
CA GLY A 19 -4.59 -17.64 -9.19
C GLY A 19 -4.74 -16.13 -8.98
N ILE A 20 -4.70 -15.67 -7.73
CA ILE A 20 -4.80 -14.25 -7.37
C ILE A 20 -3.47 -13.54 -7.60
N LYS A 21 -2.34 -14.21 -7.32
CA LYS A 21 -1.00 -13.66 -7.57
C LYS A 21 -0.69 -13.40 -9.04
N LYS A 22 -1.37 -14.08 -9.97
CA LYS A 22 -1.17 -13.88 -11.41
C LYS A 22 -2.03 -12.75 -12.00
N LYS A 23 -3.01 -12.25 -11.26
CA LYS A 23 -3.96 -11.22 -11.73
C LYS A 23 -3.62 -9.86 -11.10
N PRO A 24 -3.04 -8.91 -11.87
CA PRO A 24 -2.58 -7.64 -11.31
C PRO A 24 -3.71 -6.82 -10.69
N HIS A 25 -4.91 -6.86 -11.26
CA HIS A 25 -6.09 -6.17 -10.71
C HIS A 25 -6.44 -6.66 -9.29
N GLN A 26 -6.36 -7.96 -9.03
CA GLN A 26 -6.67 -8.51 -7.70
C GLN A 26 -5.56 -8.19 -6.70
N LEU A 27 -4.30 -8.19 -7.14
CA LEU A 27 -3.18 -7.73 -6.32
C LEU A 27 -3.32 -6.26 -5.92
N CYS A 28 -3.77 -5.39 -6.82
CA CYS A 28 -4.05 -3.99 -6.48
C CYS A 28 -5.12 -3.83 -5.41
N ILE A 29 -6.21 -4.63 -5.47
CA ILE A 29 -7.26 -4.62 -4.44
C ILE A 29 -6.68 -5.02 -3.08
N VAL A 30 -5.89 -6.09 -3.03
CA VAL A 30 -5.26 -6.56 -1.79
C VAL A 30 -4.25 -5.54 -1.26
N ALA A 31 -3.47 -4.91 -2.13
CA ALA A 31 -2.54 -3.86 -1.74
C ALA A 31 -3.27 -2.65 -1.13
N GLY A 32 -4.40 -2.24 -1.73
CA GLY A 32 -5.27 -1.20 -1.17
C GLY A 32 -5.81 -1.57 0.21
N TRP A 33 -6.25 -2.82 0.40
CA TRP A 33 -6.69 -3.32 1.70
C TRP A 33 -5.57 -3.29 2.74
N VAL A 34 -4.35 -3.71 2.38
CA VAL A 34 -3.18 -3.67 3.27
C VAL A 34 -2.84 -2.23 3.66
N MET A 35 -2.88 -1.28 2.71
CA MET A 35 -2.69 0.13 3.02
C MET A 35 -3.74 0.67 3.99
N LEU A 36 -5.02 0.31 3.81
CA LEU A 36 -6.09 0.70 4.72
C LEU A 36 -5.85 0.15 6.13
N MET A 37 -5.50 -1.14 6.25
CA MET A 37 -5.18 -1.77 7.54
C MET A 37 -3.94 -1.14 8.20
N GLN A 38 -2.97 -0.71 7.41
CA GLN A 38 -1.81 0.04 7.90
C GLN A 38 -2.21 1.43 8.43
N ALA A 39 -3.12 2.13 7.75
CA ALA A 39 -3.64 3.41 8.23
C ALA A 39 -4.42 3.23 9.55
N LEU A 40 -5.22 2.17 9.66
CA LEU A 40 -5.96 1.83 10.88
C LEU A 40 -5.02 1.48 12.05
N ASP A 41 -3.95 0.73 11.78
CA ASP A 41 -2.91 0.40 12.76
C ASP A 41 -2.26 1.67 13.32
N MET A 42 -1.88 2.59 12.43
CA MET A 42 -1.30 3.87 12.81
C MET A 42 -2.28 4.73 13.61
N TYR A 43 -3.57 4.72 13.23
CA TYR A 43 -4.63 5.42 13.98
C TYR A 43 -4.76 4.88 15.41
N ILE A 44 -4.83 3.55 15.59
CA ILE A 44 -4.97 2.93 16.91
C ILE A 44 -3.75 3.19 17.82
N ILE A 45 -2.55 3.27 17.25
CA ILE A 45 -1.31 3.52 18.00
C ILE A 45 -1.20 5.02 18.37
N VAL A 46 -1.52 5.92 17.45
CA VAL A 46 -1.31 7.36 17.62
C VAL A 46 -2.44 8.03 18.41
N LEU A 47 -3.71 7.70 18.15
CA LEU A 47 -4.83 8.39 18.80
C LEU A 47 -4.89 8.34 20.33
N PRO A 48 -4.59 7.22 21.03
CA PRO A 48 -4.64 7.21 22.49
C PRO A 48 -3.62 8.16 23.13
N SER A 49 -2.56 8.53 22.40
CA SER A 49 -1.62 9.56 22.86
C SER A 49 -2.15 10.99 22.69
N LEU A 50 -3.16 11.20 21.85
CA LEU A 50 -3.68 12.53 21.50
C LEU A 50 -5.00 12.86 22.23
N HIS A 51 -5.86 11.86 22.45
CA HIS A 51 -7.16 12.03 23.10
C HIS A 51 -7.30 11.01 24.25
N GLY A 52 -6.97 11.42 25.47
CA GLY A 52 -7.07 10.58 26.68
C GLY A 52 -8.51 10.17 27.07
N THR A 53 -9.53 10.72 26.41
CA THR A 53 -10.94 10.43 26.67
C THR A 53 -11.71 10.23 25.36
N GLY A 54 -11.75 8.99 24.86
CA GLY A 54 -12.68 8.56 23.81
C GLY A 54 -12.14 8.59 22.37
N VAL A 55 -12.74 7.75 21.52
CA VAL A 55 -12.44 7.69 20.08
C VAL A 55 -13.20 8.81 19.38
N HIS A 56 -12.52 9.92 19.09
CA HIS A 56 -13.07 10.99 18.26
C HIS A 56 -12.48 10.89 16.85
N LEU A 57 -13.26 10.34 15.93
CA LEU A 57 -12.94 10.36 14.51
C LEU A 57 -13.19 11.76 13.97
N SER A 58 -12.11 12.51 13.73
CA SER A 58 -12.18 13.84 13.13
C SER A 58 -11.75 13.79 11.67
N VAL A 59 -12.41 14.58 10.82
CA VAL A 59 -12.00 14.74 9.41
C VAL A 59 -10.57 15.27 9.32
N TRP A 60 -10.14 16.03 10.33
CA TRP A 60 -8.78 16.58 10.42
C TRP A 60 -7.69 15.50 10.56
N ASP A 61 -8.01 14.34 11.12
CA ASP A 61 -7.06 13.22 11.27
C ASP A 61 -6.66 12.63 9.92
N PHE A 62 -7.54 12.74 8.91
CA PHE A 62 -7.28 12.28 7.55
C PHE A 62 -6.54 13.30 6.69
N LEU A 63 -6.57 14.58 7.07
CA LEU A 63 -5.96 15.64 6.27
C LEU A 63 -4.44 15.49 6.19
N CYS A 64 -3.79 15.19 7.32
CA CYS A 64 -2.34 14.95 7.37
C CYS A 64 -1.87 13.80 6.46
N PRO A 65 -2.38 12.55 6.59
CA PRO A 65 -1.94 11.46 5.75
C PRO A 65 -2.28 11.69 4.27
N ILE A 66 -3.41 12.33 3.95
CA ILE A 66 -3.75 12.70 2.57
C ILE A 66 -2.76 13.73 2.01
N ALA A 67 -2.44 14.78 2.77
CA ALA A 67 -1.49 15.80 2.33
C ALA A 67 -0.09 15.21 2.07
N ILE A 68 0.38 14.35 2.98
CA ILE A 68 1.66 13.64 2.82
C ILE A 68 1.60 12.70 1.61
N GLY A 69 0.54 11.90 1.49
CA GLY A 69 0.36 10.97 0.37
C GLY A 69 0.31 11.67 -0.98
N CYS A 70 -0.47 12.74 -1.11
CA CYS A 70 -0.59 13.52 -2.34
C CYS A 70 0.72 14.24 -2.71
N SER A 71 1.43 14.81 -1.74
CA SER A 71 2.72 15.47 -2.01
C SER A 71 3.80 14.48 -2.46
N LEU A 72 3.90 13.32 -1.81
CA LEU A 72 4.78 12.22 -2.23
C LEU A 72 4.40 11.69 -3.62
N ALA A 73 3.11 11.44 -3.87
CA ALA A 73 2.63 10.99 -5.17
C ALA A 73 2.94 12.01 -6.27
N PHE A 74 2.73 13.30 -6.02
CA PHE A 74 3.06 14.37 -6.96
C PHE A 74 4.55 14.40 -7.30
N LEU A 75 5.43 14.35 -6.28
CA LEU A 75 6.87 14.31 -6.50
C LEU A 75 7.27 13.05 -7.27
N TYR A 76 6.76 11.89 -6.88
CA TYR A 76 7.01 10.62 -7.57
C TYR A 76 6.60 10.68 -9.05
N LEU A 77 5.38 11.15 -9.36
CA LEU A 77 4.88 11.28 -10.72
C LEU A 77 5.68 12.31 -11.54
N ARG A 78 6.18 13.37 -10.90
CA ARG A 78 7.06 14.36 -11.54
C ARG A 78 8.45 13.80 -11.85
N LEU A 79 8.98 12.95 -10.97
CA LEU A 79 10.30 12.33 -11.16
C LEU A 79 10.24 11.22 -12.21
N ILE A 80 9.19 10.38 -12.20
CA ILE A 80 9.10 9.24 -13.11
C ILE A 80 8.98 9.67 -14.57
N GLY A 81 8.34 10.82 -14.85
CA GLY A 81 8.29 11.38 -16.20
C GLY A 81 9.63 11.89 -16.74
N LYS A 82 10.64 12.07 -15.87
CA LYS A 82 11.99 12.53 -16.25
C LYS A 82 12.99 11.39 -16.47
N THR A 83 12.65 10.16 -16.08
CA THR A 83 13.53 9.01 -16.16
C THR A 83 12.91 7.92 -17.03
N SER A 84 13.75 7.10 -17.66
CA SER A 84 13.27 5.88 -18.31
C SER A 84 12.75 4.92 -17.24
N THR A 85 11.47 4.52 -17.34
CA THR A 85 10.87 3.47 -16.50
C THR A 85 11.37 2.08 -16.87
N PHE A 86 11.97 1.95 -18.06
CA PHE A 86 12.55 0.72 -18.56
C PHE A 86 14.08 0.75 -18.40
N PRO A 87 14.70 -0.33 -17.87
CA PRO A 87 16.15 -0.36 -17.64
C PRO A 87 16.92 -0.65 -18.94
N VAL A 88 17.25 0.40 -19.70
CA VAL A 88 17.84 0.31 -21.07
C VAL A 88 19.21 -0.38 -21.12
N ARG A 89 19.99 -0.37 -20.03
CA ARG A 89 21.37 -0.88 -19.99
C ARG A 89 21.55 -2.10 -19.08
N ASP A 90 20.47 -2.78 -18.72
CA ASP A 90 20.54 -3.96 -17.86
C ASP A 90 20.73 -5.25 -18.69
N PRO A 91 21.84 -5.99 -18.53
CA PRO A 91 22.09 -7.24 -19.25
C PRO A 91 21.08 -8.35 -18.93
N ARG A 92 20.40 -8.30 -17.77
CA ARG A 92 19.40 -9.29 -17.34
C ARG A 92 18.00 -9.00 -17.86
N LEU A 93 17.84 -7.91 -18.60
CA LEU A 93 16.55 -7.50 -19.14
C LEU A 93 15.95 -8.55 -20.09
N VAL A 94 16.78 -9.12 -20.97
CA VAL A 94 16.34 -10.14 -21.93
C VAL A 94 15.87 -11.42 -21.23
N GLU A 95 16.53 -11.80 -20.13
CA GLU A 95 16.14 -12.94 -19.30
C GLU A 95 14.77 -12.67 -18.64
N SER A 96 14.60 -11.48 -18.08
CA SER A 96 13.36 -11.07 -17.40
C SER A 96 12.15 -11.01 -18.33
N LEU A 97 12.36 -10.58 -19.59
CA LEU A 97 11.31 -10.54 -20.62
C LEU A 97 10.88 -11.93 -21.12
N ARG A 98 11.79 -12.92 -21.07
CA ARG A 98 11.52 -14.30 -21.49
C ARG A 98 10.93 -15.16 -20.37
N LEU A 99 10.97 -14.67 -19.13
CA LEU A 99 10.52 -15.40 -17.96
C LEU A 99 9.00 -15.59 -17.99
N ARG A 100 8.54 -16.84 -17.89
CA ARG A 100 7.10 -17.20 -17.86
C ARG A 100 6.83 -18.09 -16.64
N ASN A 101 6.02 -17.59 -15.70
CA ASN A 101 5.65 -18.22 -14.43
C ASN A 101 4.21 -18.76 -14.40
#